data_AF-A0A440CJU5-F1
#
_entry.id   AF-A0A440CJU5-F1
#
_cell.length_a   1.000
_cell.length_b   1.000
_cell.length_c   1.000
_cell.angle_alpha   90.00
_cell.angle_beta   90.00
_cell.angle_gamma   90.00
#
_symmetry.space_group_name_H-M   'P 1'
#
loop_
_entity.id
_entity.type
_entity.pdbx_description
1 polymer ?
#
loop_
_entity_poly.entity_id
_entity_poly.type
_entity_poly.pdbx_seq_one_letter_code
_entity_poly.pdbx_strand_id
1 'polypeptide(L)'
;MATKRQELGVFGEQRVVSDCACPRCKRQKTLVRLPPNFKCADVICDFCGFLAQVKAASARSLDRLPKSILGAAWGPQRERMESAIYFSLFIVLATTDRSYAIFYLAADLQEPDMFKPRKPLSETARRAGWQGFVYDMNAVMNRAVRLR
;
A
#
# COMPACT_ATOMS: atom_id res chain seq x y z
N MET A 1 14.36 17.60 2.69
CA MET A 1 14.94 16.28 3.00
C MET A 1 13.80 15.28 3.17
N ALA A 2 13.91 14.08 2.60
CA ALA A 2 12.87 13.05 2.76
C ALA A 2 12.90 12.51 4.20
N THR A 3 11.73 12.20 4.76
CA THR A 3 11.62 11.52 6.05
C THR A 3 11.92 10.04 5.89
N LYS A 4 12.37 9.36 6.96
CA LYS A 4 12.56 7.90 6.98
C LYS A 4 11.34 7.11 6.46
N ARG A 5 10.13 7.62 6.70
CA ARG A 5 8.87 7.02 6.19
C ARG A 5 8.71 7.19 4.68
N GLN A 6 9.11 8.34 4.13
CA GLN A 6 9.10 8.57 2.68
C GLN A 6 10.14 7.70 1.99
N GLU A 7 11.34 7.60 2.56
CA GLU A 7 12.40 6.70 2.06
C GLU A 7 11.94 5.24 2.07
N LEU A 8 11.29 4.79 3.14
CA LEU A 8 10.71 3.45 3.23
C LEU A 8 9.62 3.21 2.18
N GLY A 9 8.75 4.20 1.95
CA GLY A 9 7.72 4.13 0.90
C GLY A 9 8.35 3.95 -0.49
N VAL A 10 9.33 4.79 -0.83
CA VAL A 10 10.07 4.71 -2.10
C VAL A 10 10.79 3.37 -2.24
N PHE A 11 11.42 2.87 -1.17
CA PHE A 11 12.03 1.55 -1.16
C PHE A 11 11.01 0.46 -1.50
N GLY A 12 9.82 0.50 -0.89
CA GLY A 12 8.75 -0.45 -1.17
C GLY A 12 8.32 -0.45 -2.63
N GLU A 13 8.07 0.74 -3.19
CA GLU A 13 7.70 0.89 -4.61
C GLU A 13 8.79 0.33 -5.54
N GLN A 14 10.05 0.60 -5.23
CA GLN A 14 11.18 0.08 -5.99
C GLN A 14 11.25 -1.44 -5.94
N ARG A 15 11.09 -2.06 -4.76
CA ARG A 15 11.10 -3.53 -4.63
C ARG A 15 9.97 -4.17 -5.42
N VAL A 16 8.75 -3.61 -5.36
CA VAL A 16 7.61 -4.13 -6.14
C VAL A 16 7.88 -4.08 -7.64
N VAL A 17 8.39 -2.95 -8.16
CA VAL A 17 8.71 -2.80 -9.59
C VAL A 17 9.83 -3.75 -10.03
N SER A 18 10.86 -3.94 -9.19
CA SER A 18 12.00 -4.79 -9.51
C SER A 18 11.68 -6.29 -9.46
N ASP A 19 10.88 -6.72 -8.49
CA ASP A 19 10.78 -8.13 -8.13
C ASP A 19 9.45 -8.78 -8.53
N CYS A 20 8.39 -8.00 -8.78
CA CYS A 20 7.05 -8.55 -9.04
C CYS A 20 6.71 -8.55 -10.54
N ALA A 21 6.08 -9.65 -10.99
CA ALA A 21 5.32 -9.65 -12.24
C ALA A 21 3.97 -8.95 -12.05
N CYS A 22 3.37 -8.46 -13.14
CA CYS A 22 2.02 -7.91 -13.07
C CYS A 22 1.01 -8.98 -12.64
N PRO A 23 0.25 -8.81 -11.54
CA PRO A 23 -0.73 -9.80 -11.09
C PRO A 23 -1.86 -10.04 -12.09
N ARG A 24 -2.18 -9.07 -12.95
CA ARG A 24 -3.24 -9.17 -13.95
C ARG A 24 -2.79 -9.92 -15.21
N CYS A 25 -1.77 -9.42 -15.91
CA CYS A 25 -1.33 -9.97 -17.20
C CYS A 25 -0.16 -10.96 -17.09
N LYS A 26 0.37 -11.18 -15.88
CA LYS A 26 1.48 -12.09 -15.55
C LYS A 26 2.82 -11.76 -16.20
N ARG A 27 2.91 -10.71 -17.02
CA ARG A 27 4.16 -10.27 -17.65
C ARG A 27 5.14 -9.73 -16.60
N GLN A 28 6.37 -10.18 -16.70
CA GLN A 28 7.49 -9.67 -15.89
C GLN A 28 7.94 -8.30 -16.40
N LYS A 29 8.57 -7.50 -15.51
CA LYS A 29 9.22 -6.22 -15.85
C LYS A 29 8.31 -5.20 -16.56
N THR A 30 7.01 -5.20 -16.24
CA THR A 30 6.02 -4.23 -16.76
C THR A 30 5.47 -3.30 -15.70
N LEU A 31 5.71 -3.58 -14.41
CA LEU A 31 5.31 -2.67 -13.35
C LEU A 31 6.25 -1.46 -13.34
N VAL A 32 5.69 -0.26 -13.36
CA VAL A 32 6.41 1.01 -13.27
C VAL A 32 5.78 1.89 -12.20
N ARG A 33 6.58 2.81 -11.63
CA ARG A 33 6.11 3.73 -10.59
C ARG A 33 5.28 4.85 -11.20
N LEU A 34 4.19 5.20 -10.54
CA LEU A 34 3.44 6.41 -10.84
C LEU A 34 4.16 7.65 -10.29
N PRO A 35 3.85 8.85 -10.81
CA PRO A 35 4.38 10.09 -10.26
C PRO A 35 4.03 10.26 -8.77
N PRO A 36 4.90 10.92 -7.96
CA PRO A 36 4.59 11.24 -6.58
C PRO A 36 3.26 11.98 -6.44
N ASN A 37 2.51 11.66 -5.37
CA ASN A 37 1.18 12.20 -5.08
C ASN A 37 0.05 11.76 -6.03
N PHE A 38 0.29 10.77 -6.91
CA PHE A 38 -0.81 10.11 -7.59
C PHE A 38 -1.80 9.54 -6.56
N LYS A 39 -3.10 9.82 -6.73
CA LYS A 39 -4.10 9.50 -5.72
C LYS A 39 -4.38 7.99 -5.71
N CYS A 40 -4.21 7.36 -4.55
CA CYS A 40 -4.64 6.00 -4.24
C CYS A 40 -3.95 4.85 -4.98
N ALA A 41 -3.02 5.11 -5.90
CA ALA A 41 -2.19 4.09 -6.55
C ALA A 41 -0.74 4.57 -6.65
N ASP A 42 0.20 3.62 -6.61
CA ASP A 42 1.64 3.90 -6.58
C ASP A 42 2.38 3.25 -7.76
N VAL A 43 1.84 2.16 -8.32
CA VAL A 43 2.40 1.46 -9.49
C VAL A 43 1.34 1.16 -10.55
N ILE A 44 1.79 1.12 -11.80
CA ILE A 44 0.99 0.75 -12.97
C ILE A 44 1.72 -0.32 -13.80
N CYS A 45 1.00 -1.25 -14.40
CA CYS A 45 1.54 -2.08 -15.48
C CYS A 45 1.46 -1.32 -16.80
N ASP A 46 2.60 -0.99 -17.39
CA ASP A 46 2.69 -0.26 -18.66
C ASP A 46 2.16 -1.05 -19.87
N PHE A 47 1.97 -2.36 -19.74
CA PHE A 47 1.39 -3.21 -20.76
C PHE A 47 -0.14 -3.31 -20.69
N CYS A 48 -0.72 -3.57 -19.51
CA CYS A 48 -2.16 -3.87 -19.37
C CYS A 48 -2.95 -2.87 -18.52
N GLY A 49 -2.33 -1.77 -18.10
CA GLY A 49 -2.97 -0.72 -17.30
C GLY A 49 -3.41 -1.15 -15.90
N PHE A 50 -2.90 -2.27 -15.37
CA PHE A 50 -3.19 -2.69 -13.99
C PHE A 50 -2.63 -1.67 -13.00
N LEU A 51 -3.42 -1.25 -12.01
CA LEU A 51 -3.04 -0.30 -10.99
C LEU A 51 -3.01 -0.97 -9.61
N ALA A 52 -2.00 -0.64 -8.82
CA ALA A 52 -1.91 -1.08 -7.44
C ALA A 52 -1.32 0.00 -6.53
N GLN A 53 -1.69 -0.10 -5.26
CA GLN A 53 -1.11 0.67 -4.18
C GLN A 53 0.03 -0.13 -3.54
N VAL A 54 1.09 0.55 -3.10
CA VAL A 54 2.19 -0.01 -2.34
C VAL A 54 2.18 0.57 -0.94
N LYS A 55 2.34 -0.28 0.07
CA LYS A 55 2.53 0.14 1.46
C LYS A 55 3.73 -0.57 2.06
N ALA A 56 4.69 0.24 2.48
CA ALA A 56 5.90 -0.24 3.13
C ALA A 56 5.83 -0.01 4.64
N ALA A 57 6.23 -1.00 5.42
CA ALA A 57 6.26 -0.93 6.87
C ALA A 57 7.55 -1.54 7.42
N SER A 58 8.11 -0.91 8.46
CA SER A 58 9.21 -1.51 9.19
C SER A 58 8.68 -2.66 10.05
N ALA A 59 9.33 -3.82 9.99
CA ALA A 59 8.92 -5.02 10.70
C ALA A 59 10.12 -5.70 11.37
N ARG A 60 9.87 -6.39 12.49
CA ARG A 60 10.86 -7.26 13.15
C ARG A 60 10.87 -8.68 12.58
N SER A 61 9.75 -9.11 12.01
CA SER A 61 9.57 -10.40 11.35
C SER A 61 8.97 -10.16 9.96
N LEU A 62 9.40 -10.98 9.00
CA LEU A 62 8.96 -10.91 7.61
C LEU A 62 7.91 -11.98 7.26
N ASP A 63 7.59 -12.87 8.20
CA ASP A 63 6.75 -14.05 7.93
C ASP A 63 5.26 -13.78 8.06
N ARG A 64 4.89 -12.69 8.74
CA ARG A 64 3.50 -12.36 9.02
C ARG A 64 3.24 -10.88 8.77
N LEU A 65 2.10 -10.60 8.16
CA LEU A 65 1.60 -9.24 8.03
C LEU A 65 1.25 -8.65 9.40
N PRO A 66 1.51 -7.35 9.62
CA PRO A 66 1.03 -6.67 10.80
C PRO A 66 -0.51 -6.61 10.76
N LYS A 67 -1.14 -6.60 11.94
CA LYS A 67 -2.61 -6.45 12.07
C LYS A 67 -3.13 -5.11 11.54
N SER A 68 -2.25 -4.12 11.39
CA SER A 68 -2.59 -2.75 11.03
C SER A 68 -1.51 -2.18 10.11
N ILE A 69 -1.92 -1.58 9.00
CA ILE A 69 -1.03 -0.88 8.06
C ILE A 69 -1.54 0.55 7.89
N LEU A 70 -0.63 1.53 7.96
CA LEU A 70 -1.00 2.94 7.79
C LEU A 70 -1.43 3.23 6.35
N GLY A 71 -2.61 3.82 6.20
CA GLY A 71 -3.09 4.39 4.95
C GLY A 71 -2.58 5.82 4.73
N ALA A 72 -2.93 6.39 3.57
CA ALA A 72 -2.67 7.78 3.22
C ALA A 72 -3.84 8.68 3.67
N ALA A 73 -4.33 9.57 2.80
CA ALA A 73 -5.47 10.44 3.09
C ALA A 73 -6.80 9.66 3.02
N TRP A 74 -7.69 9.89 3.99
CA TRP A 74 -8.98 9.21 4.05
C TRP A 74 -9.96 9.68 2.96
N GLY A 75 -10.08 10.99 2.73
CA GLY A 75 -11.05 11.54 1.76
C GLY A 75 -10.97 10.90 0.37
N PRO A 76 -9.80 10.94 -0.31
CA PRO A 76 -9.65 10.29 -1.61
C PRO A 76 -9.84 8.78 -1.60
N GLN A 77 -9.51 8.11 -0.48
CA GLN A 77 -9.75 6.67 -0.35
C GLN A 77 -11.25 6.37 -0.25
N ARG A 78 -11.97 7.15 0.57
CA ARG A 78 -13.42 7.04 0.76
C ARG A 78 -14.17 7.26 -0.56
N GLU A 79 -13.85 8.34 -1.29
CA GLU A 79 -14.46 8.65 -2.59
C GLU A 79 -14.32 7.49 -3.60
N ARG A 80 -13.16 6.82 -3.62
CA ARG A 80 -12.92 5.64 -4.46
C ARG A 80 -13.78 4.47 -4.01
N MET A 81 -13.82 4.18 -2.71
CA MET A 81 -14.64 3.09 -2.17
C MET A 81 -16.14 3.30 -2.38
N GLU A 82 -16.62 4.54 -2.23
CA GLU A 82 -18.01 4.94 -2.54
C GLU A 82 -18.34 4.74 -4.02
N SER A 83 -17.33 4.80 -4.88
CA SER A 83 -17.42 4.49 -6.32
C SER A 83 -17.16 2.99 -6.63
N ALA A 84 -17.06 2.13 -5.61
CA ALA A 84 -16.68 0.71 -5.72
C ALA A 84 -15.30 0.46 -6.37
N ILE A 85 -14.40 1.45 -6.33
CA ILE A 85 -13.05 1.36 -6.88
C ILE A 85 -12.08 0.97 -5.76
N TYR A 86 -11.53 -0.24 -5.88
CA TYR A 86 -10.48 -0.75 -5.01
C TYR A 86 -9.21 -1.00 -5.83
N PHE A 87 -8.07 -0.58 -5.29
CA PHE A 87 -6.77 -0.91 -5.87
C PHE A 87 -6.18 -2.10 -5.15
N SER A 88 -5.57 -3.02 -5.91
CA SER A 88 -4.82 -4.11 -5.29
C SER A 88 -3.69 -3.53 -4.43
N LEU A 89 -3.33 -4.22 -3.35
CA LEU A 89 -2.36 -3.75 -2.37
C LEU A 89 -1.13 -4.65 -2.39
N PHE A 90 0.03 -4.06 -2.67
CA PHE A 90 1.32 -4.65 -2.33
C PHE A 90 1.77 -4.16 -0.96
N ILE A 91 2.21 -5.08 -0.11
CA ILE A 91 2.68 -4.77 1.23
C ILE A 91 4.13 -5.21 1.32
N VAL A 92 5.03 -4.25 1.57
CA VAL A 92 6.46 -4.49 1.69
C VAL A 92 6.85 -4.37 3.15
N LEU A 93 7.26 -5.48 3.77
CA LEU A 93 7.83 -5.48 5.10
C LEU A 93 9.34 -5.36 4.98
N ALA A 94 9.94 -4.43 5.71
CA ALA A 94 11.39 -4.24 5.70
C ALA A 94 11.96 -4.24 7.13
N THR A 95 13.03 -4.98 7.34
CA THR A 95 13.82 -4.97 8.58
C THR A 95 14.90 -3.89 8.53
N THR A 96 15.56 -3.64 9.65
CA THR A 96 16.60 -2.58 9.77
C THR A 96 17.84 -2.85 8.92
N ASP A 97 18.17 -4.12 8.67
CA ASP A 97 19.25 -4.59 7.79
C ASP A 97 18.84 -4.63 6.30
N ARG A 98 17.65 -4.10 5.96
CA ARG A 98 17.08 -4.09 4.61
C ARG A 98 16.73 -5.47 4.02
N SER A 99 16.64 -6.51 4.85
CA SER A 99 15.89 -7.70 4.45
C SER A 99 14.41 -7.34 4.27
N TYR A 100 13.71 -7.99 3.33
CA TYR A 100 12.33 -7.63 3.02
C TYR A 100 11.51 -8.81 2.49
N ALA A 101 10.20 -8.72 2.71
CA ALA A 101 9.19 -9.60 2.15
C ALA A 101 8.14 -8.77 1.40
N ILE A 102 7.53 -9.37 0.38
CA ILE A 102 6.47 -8.73 -0.39
C ILE A 102 5.23 -9.61 -0.31
N PHE A 103 4.13 -9.00 0.13
CA PHE A 103 2.81 -9.61 0.13
C PHE A 103 1.92 -8.89 -0.88
N TYR A 104 0.91 -9.61 -1.37
CA TYR A 104 -0.08 -9.09 -2.29
C TYR A 104 -1.49 -9.43 -1.81
N LEU A 105 -2.37 -8.43 -1.83
CA LEU A 105 -3.80 -8.57 -1.58
C LEU A 105 -4.57 -8.03 -2.79
N ALA A 106 -5.28 -8.92 -3.48
CA ALA A 106 -6.11 -8.56 -4.62
C ALA A 106 -7.25 -7.61 -4.21
N ALA A 107 -7.68 -6.74 -5.12
CA ALA A 107 -8.78 -5.81 -4.88
C ALA A 107 -10.08 -6.52 -4.47
N ASP A 108 -10.41 -7.63 -5.13
CA ASP A 108 -11.63 -8.40 -4.90
C ASP A 108 -11.68 -9.11 -3.54
N LEU A 109 -10.54 -9.19 -2.84
CA LEU A 109 -10.42 -9.80 -1.52
C LEU A 109 -10.47 -8.76 -0.38
N GLN A 110 -10.55 -7.49 -0.73
CA GLN A 110 -10.69 -6.37 0.21
C GLN A 110 -12.15 -6.15 0.56
N GLU A 111 -12.40 -5.78 1.81
CA GLU A 111 -13.74 -5.45 2.31
C GLU A 111 -13.76 -4.01 2.82
N PRO A 112 -14.87 -3.26 2.68
CA PRO A 112 -14.95 -1.89 3.17
C PRO A 112 -14.53 -1.74 4.63
N ASP A 113 -14.84 -2.75 5.45
CA ASP A 113 -14.53 -2.77 6.87
C ASP A 113 -13.04 -2.80 7.18
N MET A 114 -12.17 -3.20 6.24
CA MET A 114 -10.73 -3.10 6.47
C MET A 114 -10.23 -1.65 6.50
N PHE A 115 -11.00 -0.68 5.98
CA PHE A 115 -10.58 0.72 5.92
C PHE A 115 -11.11 1.51 7.11
N LYS A 116 -10.26 1.74 8.11
CA LYS A 116 -10.65 2.43 9.34
C LYS A 116 -10.19 3.90 9.32
N PRO A 117 -11.09 4.90 9.22
CA PRO A 117 -10.71 6.30 9.32
C PRO A 117 -10.10 6.60 10.70
N ARG A 118 -9.04 7.41 10.72
CA ARG A 118 -8.44 7.91 11.96
C ARG A 118 -9.09 9.23 12.36
N LYS A 119 -8.88 9.65 13.60
CA LYS A 119 -9.20 11.03 14.00
C LYS A 119 -8.41 12.02 13.14
N PRO A 120 -9.03 13.12 12.67
CA PRO A 120 -8.30 14.21 12.05
C PRO A 120 -7.17 14.72 12.95
N LEU A 121 -6.10 15.23 12.34
CA LEU A 121 -5.02 15.86 13.09
C LEU A 121 -5.51 17.11 13.81
N SER A 122 -4.96 17.36 15.01
CA SER A 122 -5.30 18.52 15.84
C SER A 122 -5.07 19.84 15.12
N GLU A 123 -5.74 20.89 15.59
CA GLU A 123 -5.60 22.25 15.07
C GLU A 123 -4.16 22.78 15.16
N THR A 124 -3.39 22.31 16.15
CA THR A 124 -1.99 22.65 16.34
C THR A 124 -1.02 21.87 15.44
N ALA A 125 -1.50 20.84 14.73
CA ALA A 125 -0.65 20.05 13.86
C ALA A 125 -0.30 20.82 12.58
N ARG A 126 0.90 20.56 12.02
CA ARG A 126 1.34 21.14 10.73
C ARG A 126 0.32 20.94 9.59
N ARG A 127 -0.46 19.87 9.63
CA ARG A 127 -1.55 19.57 8.67
C ARG A 127 -2.88 19.47 9.42
N ALA A 128 -3.25 20.54 10.13
CA ALA A 128 -4.50 20.62 10.87
C ALA A 128 -5.69 20.14 10.04
N GLY A 129 -6.57 19.33 10.65
CA GLY A 129 -7.74 18.76 9.99
C GLY A 129 -7.44 17.64 8.98
N TRP A 130 -6.18 17.37 8.63
CA TRP A 130 -5.87 16.25 7.74
C TRP A 130 -6.27 14.93 8.40
N GLN A 131 -7.03 14.12 7.66
CA GLN A 131 -7.47 12.82 8.13
C GLN A 131 -6.81 11.70 7.34
N GLY A 132 -6.14 10.81 8.05
CA GLY A 132 -5.64 9.56 7.49
C GLY A 132 -6.54 8.38 7.82
N PHE A 133 -6.15 7.19 7.37
CA PHE A 133 -6.83 5.94 7.70
C PHE A 133 -5.84 4.82 8.01
N VAL A 134 -6.35 3.67 8.41
CA VAL A 134 -5.61 2.43 8.65
C VAL A 134 -6.29 1.30 7.89
N TYR A 135 -5.48 0.41 7.32
CA TYR A 135 -5.93 -0.91 6.92
C TYR A 135 -5.93 -1.83 8.14
N ASP A 136 -7.10 -2.28 8.58
CA ASP A 136 -7.28 -3.36 9.54
C ASP A 136 -7.13 -4.70 8.81
N MET A 137 -5.99 -5.34 9.01
CA MET A 137 -5.63 -6.55 8.28
C MET A 137 -6.22 -7.80 8.90
N ASN A 138 -6.83 -7.76 10.09
CA ASN A 138 -7.28 -8.98 10.78
C ASN A 138 -8.27 -9.80 9.94
N ALA A 139 -9.18 -9.14 9.23
CA ALA A 139 -10.21 -9.79 8.41
C ALA A 139 -9.67 -10.40 7.10
N VAL A 140 -8.55 -9.86 6.60
CA VAL A 140 -8.04 -10.17 5.25
C VAL A 140 -6.63 -10.76 5.24
N MET A 141 -6.01 -10.96 6.41
CA MET A 141 -4.62 -11.41 6.53
C MET A 141 -4.38 -12.74 5.81
N ASN A 142 -5.30 -13.70 5.96
CA ASN A 142 -5.21 -15.01 5.32
C ASN A 142 -5.52 -15.00 3.82
N ARG A 143 -5.96 -13.85 3.28
CA ARG A 143 -6.25 -13.64 1.85
C ARG A 143 -5.06 -13.03 1.10
N ALA A 144 -4.10 -12.49 1.84
CA ALA A 144 -2.87 -11.97 1.26
C ALA A 144 -1.90 -13.12 0.96
N VAL A 145 -1.27 -13.08 -0.20
CA VAL A 145 -0.27 -14.07 -0.62
C VAL A 145 1.13 -13.49 -0.48
N ARG A 146 2.08 -14.29 0.00
CA ARG A 146 3.49 -13.92 0.01
C ARG A 146 4.10 -14.17 -1.36
N LEU A 147 4.67 -13.15 -1.97
CA LEU A 147 5.36 -13.19 -3.25
C LEU A 147 6.89 -13.34 -3.10
N ARG A 148 7.42 -12.88 -1.96
CA ARG A 148 8.83 -12.95 -1.57
C ARG A 148 8.95 -13.00 -0.05
#